data_AF-A0A0R1PBC6-F1
#
_entry.id   AF-A0A0R1PBC6-F1
#
_cell.length_a   1.000
_cell.length_b   1.000
_cell.length_c   1.000
_cell.angle_alpha   90.00
_cell.angle_beta   90.00
_cell.angle_gamma   90.00
#
_symmetry.space_group_name_H-M   'P 1'
#
loop_
_entity.id
_entity.type
_entity.pdbx_description
1 polymer ?
#
loop_
_entity_poly.entity_id
_entity_poly.type
_entity_poly.pdbx_seq_one_letter_code
_entity_poly.pdbx_strand_id
1 'polypeptide(L)'
;MTKQTITPTQIVEGLGGYLTSTHELEDFGDTEHQSFYVDLYNQWKKIPPFTDNPTQTSSATLWQKYWRRMGNWYIAYLRQLGKGDPLKMMFELGNTFYLDVIHDLQDDVMSRLPMIAKVEGNVVSMDNSMRLLKEQLEYMAEIDLMMQSVNDALMAMEYWGEMSKLLHEYSDQPQP
;
A
#
# COMPACT_ATOMS: atom_id res chain seq x y z
N MET A 1 20.23 -6.08 -21.35
CA MET A 1 19.68 -6.58 -20.07
C MET A 1 18.19 -6.37 -20.10
N THR A 2 17.42 -7.44 -20.24
CA THR A 2 15.96 -7.41 -20.08
C THR A 2 15.66 -7.06 -18.62
N LYS A 3 15.02 -5.91 -18.35
CA LYS A 3 14.50 -5.60 -17.02
C LYS A 3 13.53 -6.72 -16.65
N GLN A 4 13.84 -7.50 -15.62
CA GLN A 4 12.93 -8.51 -15.11
C GLN A 4 11.71 -7.78 -14.52
N THR A 5 10.55 -7.98 -15.14
CA THR A 5 9.29 -7.42 -14.64
C THR A 5 8.81 -8.31 -13.50
N ILE A 6 8.74 -7.76 -12.29
CA ILE A 6 8.17 -8.45 -11.13
C ILE A 6 6.65 -8.50 -11.32
N THR A 7 6.06 -9.69 -11.20
CA THR A 7 4.60 -9.89 -11.35
C THR A 7 3.87 -9.68 -10.02
N PRO A 8 2.56 -9.35 -10.05
CA PRO A 8 1.75 -9.30 -8.83
C PRO A 8 1.86 -10.57 -7.98
N THR A 9 1.82 -11.74 -8.62
CA THR A 9 1.95 -13.04 -7.97
C THR A 9 3.26 -13.17 -7.20
N GLN A 10 4.38 -12.78 -7.82
CA GLN A 10 5.69 -12.82 -7.17
C GLN A 10 5.78 -11.89 -5.95
N ILE A 11 5.09 -10.75 -5.98
CA ILE A 11 5.04 -9.80 -4.86
C ILE A 11 4.26 -10.41 -3.69
N VAL A 12 3.04 -10.89 -3.97
CA VAL A 12 2.14 -11.42 -2.94
C VAL A 12 2.67 -12.73 -2.35
N GLU A 13 3.10 -13.67 -3.17
CA GLU A 13 3.69 -14.93 -2.69
C GLU A 13 5.01 -14.70 -1.95
N GLY A 14 5.81 -13.74 -2.40
CA GLY A 14 7.07 -13.37 -1.75
C GLY A 14 6.84 -12.82 -0.34
N LEU A 15 5.87 -11.90 -0.19
CA LEU A 15 5.49 -11.38 1.12
C LEU A 15 4.85 -12.47 2.01
N GLY A 16 3.94 -13.28 1.46
CA GLY A 16 3.32 -14.37 2.20
C GLY A 16 4.31 -15.43 2.69
N GLY A 17 5.33 -15.74 1.88
CA GLY A 17 6.42 -16.64 2.27
C GLY A 17 7.25 -16.08 3.43
N TYR A 18 7.55 -14.77 3.40
CA TYR A 18 8.21 -14.10 4.52
C TYR A 18 7.37 -14.19 5.81
N LEU A 19 6.10 -13.79 5.76
CA LEU A 19 5.22 -13.79 6.93
C LEU A 19 4.99 -15.18 7.52
N THR A 20 4.98 -16.21 6.67
CA THR A 20 4.95 -17.60 7.12
C THR A 20 6.26 -17.97 7.84
N SER A 21 7.40 -17.53 7.32
CA SER A 21 8.72 -17.86 7.92
C SER A 21 9.00 -17.11 9.23
N THR A 22 8.39 -15.93 9.42
CA THR A 22 8.52 -15.13 10.64
C THR A 22 7.40 -15.39 11.65
N HIS A 23 6.46 -16.29 11.35
CA HIS A 23 5.24 -16.53 12.13
C HIS A 23 4.28 -15.33 12.28
N GLU A 24 4.49 -14.25 11.52
CA GLU A 24 3.63 -13.05 11.61
C GLU A 24 2.17 -13.32 11.22
N LEU A 25 1.91 -14.24 10.29
CA LEU A 25 0.51 -14.64 9.98
C LEU A 25 -0.16 -15.38 11.14
N GLU A 26 0.59 -16.08 11.98
CA GLU A 26 0.08 -16.76 13.16
C GLU A 26 -0.13 -15.77 14.31
N ASP A 27 0.84 -14.87 14.51
CA ASP A 27 0.85 -13.91 15.60
C ASP A 27 -0.15 -12.76 15.38
N PHE A 28 -0.34 -12.33 14.13
CA PHE A 28 -1.12 -11.14 13.78
C PHE A 28 -2.19 -11.36 12.70
N GLY A 29 -2.38 -12.58 12.20
CA GLY A 29 -3.31 -12.85 11.09
C GLY A 29 -4.77 -12.47 11.37
N ASP A 30 -5.16 -12.48 12.65
CA ASP A 30 -6.50 -12.13 13.13
C ASP A 30 -6.57 -10.74 13.80
N THR A 31 -5.45 -10.01 13.86
CA THR A 31 -5.38 -8.67 14.47
C THR A 31 -5.11 -7.61 13.42
N GLU A 32 -6.16 -6.85 13.09
CA GLU A 32 -6.05 -5.73 12.14
C GLU A 32 -5.15 -4.64 12.73
N HIS A 33 -4.38 -3.98 11.87
CA HIS A 33 -3.61 -2.77 12.19
C HIS A 33 -2.43 -2.97 13.14
N GLN A 34 -2.03 -4.21 13.40
CA GLN A 34 -0.91 -4.52 14.30
C GLN A 34 0.39 -4.91 13.59
N SER A 35 0.34 -5.39 12.35
CA SER A 35 1.51 -5.60 11.51
C SER A 35 1.29 -4.95 10.14
N PHE A 36 2.20 -4.04 9.78
CA PHE A 36 2.15 -3.38 8.49
C PHE A 36 2.16 -4.38 7.32
N TYR A 37 2.98 -5.43 7.42
CA TYR A 37 3.11 -6.42 6.35
C TYR A 37 1.91 -7.36 6.26
N VAL A 38 1.30 -7.74 7.40
CA VAL A 38 0.08 -8.57 7.41
C VAL A 38 -1.09 -7.81 6.79
N ASP A 39 -1.28 -6.55 7.17
CA ASP A 39 -2.33 -5.70 6.61
C ASP A 39 -2.13 -5.48 5.10
N LEU A 40 -0.90 -5.20 4.66
CA LEU A 40 -0.56 -5.06 3.25
C LEU A 40 -0.81 -6.35 2.46
N TYR A 41 -0.44 -7.51 3.02
CA TYR A 41 -0.70 -8.81 2.43
C TYR A 41 -2.20 -9.09 2.31
N ASN A 42 -2.98 -8.75 3.33
CA ASN A 42 -4.42 -8.88 3.33
C ASN A 42 -5.10 -7.94 2.33
N GLN A 43 -4.63 -6.71 2.19
CA GLN A 43 -5.06 -5.76 1.15
C GLN A 43 -4.80 -6.33 -0.26
N TRP A 44 -3.60 -6.84 -0.52
CA TRP A 44 -3.23 -7.31 -1.85
C TRP A 44 -4.07 -8.49 -2.35
N LYS A 45 -4.56 -9.35 -1.45
CA LYS A 45 -5.50 -10.42 -1.79
C LYS A 45 -6.88 -9.90 -2.21
N LYS A 46 -7.24 -8.67 -1.84
CA LYS A 46 -8.55 -8.06 -2.12
C LYS A 46 -8.60 -7.23 -3.40
N ILE A 47 -7.48 -7.08 -4.11
CA ILE A 47 -7.38 -6.26 -5.34
C ILE A 47 -7.07 -7.11 -6.58
N PRO A 48 -7.44 -6.68 -7.80
CA PRO A 48 -7.12 -7.42 -9.02
C PRO A 48 -5.60 -7.62 -9.17
N PRO A 49 -5.11 -8.78 -9.65
CA PRO A 49 -5.88 -9.88 -10.22
C PRO A 49 -6.38 -10.93 -9.20
N PHE A 50 -6.16 -10.72 -7.90
CA PHE A 50 -6.44 -11.74 -6.87
C PHE A 50 -7.89 -11.78 -6.39
N THR A 51 -8.67 -10.75 -6.71
CA THR A 51 -10.11 -10.71 -6.48
C THR A 51 -10.87 -11.31 -7.67
N ASP A 52 -11.79 -12.24 -7.38
CA ASP A 52 -12.70 -12.82 -8.38
C ASP A 52 -13.85 -11.88 -8.75
N ASN A 53 -13.89 -10.65 -8.21
CA ASN A 53 -15.04 -9.77 -8.37
C ASN A 53 -15.04 -9.02 -9.73
N PRO A 54 -15.95 -9.37 -10.67
CA PRO A 54 -16.02 -8.73 -11.98
C PRO A 54 -16.43 -7.25 -11.91
N THR A 55 -16.93 -6.74 -10.77
CA THR A 55 -17.24 -5.31 -10.63
C THR A 55 -16.02 -4.45 -10.29
N GLN A 56 -14.88 -5.06 -9.92
CA GLN A 56 -13.65 -4.37 -9.51
C GLN A 56 -12.60 -4.24 -10.64
N THR A 57 -12.92 -4.74 -11.84
CA THR A 57 -12.01 -4.81 -13.01
C THR A 57 -12.12 -3.62 -13.96
N SER A 58 -12.90 -2.59 -13.61
CA SER A 58 -13.26 -1.49 -14.51
C SER A 58 -12.09 -0.60 -14.97
N SER A 59 -10.93 -0.63 -14.30
CA SER A 59 -9.72 0.07 -14.74
C SER A 59 -8.47 -0.82 -14.72
N ALA A 60 -8.29 -1.64 -15.76
CA ALA A 60 -7.06 -2.41 -15.97
C ALA A 60 -5.80 -1.53 -15.94
N THR A 61 -5.90 -0.27 -16.42
CA THR A 61 -4.78 0.69 -16.40
C THR A 61 -4.42 1.14 -14.99
N LEU A 62 -5.40 1.42 -14.11
CA LEU A 62 -5.12 1.77 -12.71
C LEU A 62 -4.39 0.62 -12.02
N TRP A 63 -4.90 -0.61 -12.15
CA TRP A 63 -4.31 -1.77 -11.51
C TRP A 63 -2.94 -2.13 -12.08
N GLN A 64 -2.71 -1.94 -13.39
CA GLN A 64 -1.38 -2.09 -13.97
C GLN A 64 -0.38 -1.07 -13.40
N LYS A 65 -0.77 0.20 -13.28
CA LYS A 65 0.06 1.24 -12.67
C LYS A 65 0.31 0.93 -11.19
N TYR A 66 -0.73 0.54 -10.45
CA TYR A 66 -0.63 0.15 -9.05
C TYR A 66 0.40 -0.99 -8.85
N TRP A 67 0.30 -2.07 -9.61
CA TRP A 67 1.24 -3.20 -9.45
C TRP A 67 2.66 -2.86 -9.88
N ARG A 68 2.83 -1.95 -10.84
CA ARG A 68 4.16 -1.41 -11.16
C ARG A 68 4.75 -0.66 -9.95
N ARG A 69 3.94 0.11 -9.24
CA ARG A 69 4.33 0.83 -8.01
C ARG A 69 4.65 -0.15 -6.87
N MET A 70 3.81 -1.17 -6.66
CA MET A 70 4.09 -2.24 -5.69
C MET A 70 5.32 -3.07 -6.05
N GLY A 71 5.64 -3.22 -7.33
CA GLY A 71 6.91 -3.81 -7.77
C GLY A 71 8.12 -2.99 -7.32
N ASN A 72 8.05 -1.66 -7.38
CA ASN A 72 9.12 -0.79 -6.86
C ASN A 72 9.25 -0.91 -5.34
N TRP A 73 8.10 -0.88 -4.63
CA TRP A 73 8.05 -1.08 -3.19
C TRP A 73 8.66 -2.43 -2.79
N TYR A 74 8.30 -3.50 -3.50
CA TYR A 74 8.81 -4.84 -3.23
C TYR A 74 10.32 -4.96 -3.45
N ILE A 75 10.88 -4.24 -4.44
CA ILE A 75 12.33 -4.14 -4.61
C ILE A 75 12.98 -3.43 -3.42
N ALA A 76 12.38 -2.37 -2.89
CA ALA A 76 12.87 -1.68 -1.69
C ALA A 76 12.82 -2.60 -0.47
N TYR A 77 11.70 -3.31 -0.29
CA TYR A 77 11.49 -4.32 0.74
C TYR A 77 12.57 -5.41 0.72
N LEU A 78 12.82 -6.03 -0.43
CA LEU A 78 13.86 -7.06 -0.57
C LEU A 78 15.26 -6.55 -0.19
N ARG A 79 15.56 -5.27 -0.42
CA ARG A 79 16.82 -4.65 0.00
C ARG A 79 16.89 -4.41 1.50
N GLN A 80 15.76 -4.20 2.17
CA GLN A 80 15.71 -4.02 3.63
C GLN A 80 15.78 -5.36 4.36
N LEU A 81 15.13 -6.42 3.86
CA LEU A 81 15.23 -7.77 4.44
C LEU A 81 16.68 -8.24 4.62
N GLY A 82 17.58 -7.86 3.72
CA GLY A 82 19.00 -8.21 3.78
C GLY A 82 19.81 -7.48 4.86
N LYS A 83 19.23 -6.52 5.60
CA LYS A 83 19.96 -5.65 6.54
C LYS A 83 19.77 -6.00 8.02
N GLY A 84 18.86 -6.92 8.34
CA GLY A 84 18.48 -7.24 9.72
C GLY A 84 17.66 -6.13 10.39
N ASP A 85 16.91 -6.48 11.44
CA ASP A 85 16.08 -5.54 12.19
C ASP A 85 16.60 -5.36 13.62
N PRO A 86 17.43 -4.34 13.87
CA PRO A 86 18.07 -4.21 15.17
C PRO A 86 17.21 -3.53 16.25
N LEU A 87 16.01 -2.95 15.98
CA LEU A 87 15.56 -1.79 16.78
C LEU A 87 14.06 -1.59 17.04
N LYS A 88 13.29 -2.63 17.37
CA LYS A 88 11.88 -2.44 17.84
C LYS A 88 11.78 -1.51 19.08
N MET A 89 12.69 -1.67 20.04
CA MET A 89 12.71 -0.87 21.28
C MET A 89 13.09 0.62 21.09
N MET A 90 13.77 1.00 20.00
CA MET A 90 14.06 2.42 19.73
C MET A 90 12.91 3.15 19.04
N PHE A 91 11.98 2.42 18.40
CA PHE A 91 10.80 3.04 17.79
C PHE A 91 9.84 3.58 18.87
N GLU A 92 9.53 2.76 19.88
CA GLU A 92 8.65 3.12 21.01
C GLU A 92 9.14 4.35 21.80
N LEU A 93 10.46 4.59 21.83
CA LEU A 93 11.08 5.62 22.66
C LEU A 93 11.41 6.94 21.93
N GLY A 94 11.22 7.05 20.61
CA GLY A 94 11.79 8.22 19.90
C GLY A 94 11.26 8.64 18.54
N ASN A 95 10.16 8.09 18.01
CA ASN A 95 9.94 8.18 16.56
C ASN A 95 8.84 9.11 16.04
N THR A 96 8.62 10.26 16.67
CA THR A 96 7.70 11.30 16.15
C THR A 96 8.05 11.71 14.71
N PHE A 97 9.33 11.80 14.36
CA PHE A 97 9.75 12.21 13.01
C PHE A 97 9.19 11.31 11.89
N TYR A 98 9.29 9.98 12.03
CA TYR A 98 8.82 9.08 10.99
C TYR A 98 7.29 9.08 10.91
N LEU A 99 6.62 9.17 12.06
CA LEU A 99 5.17 9.27 12.12
C LEU A 99 4.68 10.54 11.46
N ASP A 100 5.30 11.69 11.75
CA ASP A 100 4.96 12.97 11.14
C ASP A 100 5.11 12.91 9.61
N VAL A 101 6.22 12.35 9.11
CA VAL A 101 6.43 12.20 7.67
C VAL A 101 5.44 11.22 7.03
N ILE A 102 5.09 10.12 7.71
CA ILE A 102 4.10 9.17 7.20
C ILE A 102 2.71 9.82 7.16
N HIS A 103 2.31 10.57 8.21
CA HIS A 103 1.05 11.30 8.24
C HIS A 103 0.98 12.37 7.13
N ASP A 104 2.05 13.14 6.92
CA ASP A 104 2.11 14.11 5.82
C ASP A 104 1.94 13.44 4.44
N LEU A 105 2.56 12.26 4.24
CA LEU A 105 2.41 11.48 3.01
C LEU A 105 1.00 10.88 2.86
N GLN A 106 0.41 10.41 3.97
CA GLN A 106 -0.98 9.95 3.99
C GLN A 106 -1.92 11.09 3.59
N ASP A 107 -1.79 12.26 4.20
CA ASP A 107 -2.61 13.43 3.89
C ASP A 107 -2.46 13.85 2.41
N ASP A 108 -1.24 13.89 1.86
CA ASP A 108 -1.02 14.15 0.43
C ASP A 108 -1.75 13.12 -0.45
N VAL A 109 -1.60 11.82 -0.16
CA VAL A 109 -2.24 10.75 -0.93
C VAL A 109 -3.76 10.85 -0.84
N MET A 110 -4.30 10.99 0.36
CA MET A 110 -5.74 11.02 0.61
C MET A 110 -6.40 12.28 0.02
N SER A 111 -5.71 13.42 0.04
CA SER A 111 -6.21 14.66 -0.57
C SER A 111 -6.33 14.60 -2.11
N ARG A 112 -5.57 13.71 -2.75
CA ARG A 112 -5.56 13.51 -4.22
C ARG A 112 -6.60 12.51 -4.69
N LEU A 113 -7.16 11.70 -3.79
CA LEU A 113 -8.24 10.80 -4.15
C LEU A 113 -9.45 11.62 -4.59
N PRO A 114 -10.09 11.28 -5.72
CA PRO A 114 -11.25 12.02 -6.17
C PRO A 114 -12.32 11.97 -5.08
N MET A 115 -12.67 13.14 -4.55
CA MET A 115 -13.84 13.26 -3.69
C MET A 115 -15.07 12.86 -4.49
N ILE A 116 -16.05 12.20 -3.85
CA ILE A 116 -17.40 12.08 -4.40
C ILE A 116 -18.02 13.49 -4.33
N ALA A 117 -17.65 14.35 -5.28
CA ALA A 117 -18.17 15.70 -5.38
C ALA A 117 -19.23 15.74 -6.48
N LYS A 118 -20.44 16.18 -6.11
CA LYS A 118 -21.39 16.72 -7.07
C LYS A 118 -20.85 18.08 -7.52
N VAL A 119 -20.12 18.13 -8.62
CA VAL A 119 -19.70 19.39 -9.22
C VAL A 119 -20.78 19.82 -10.21
N GLU A 120 -21.45 20.94 -9.93
CA GLU A 120 -22.35 21.64 -10.85
C GLU A 120 -23.37 20.73 -11.59
N GLY A 121 -24.11 19.90 -10.84
CA GLY A 121 -25.17 19.07 -11.41
C GLY A 121 -24.71 17.79 -12.12
N ASN A 122 -23.40 17.61 -12.33
CA ASN A 122 -22.81 16.36 -12.79
C ASN A 122 -22.29 15.55 -11.60
N VAL A 123 -22.79 14.32 -11.45
CA VAL A 123 -22.21 13.35 -10.52
C VAL A 123 -20.95 12.79 -11.17
N VAL A 124 -19.77 13.24 -10.75
CA VAL A 124 -18.53 12.52 -11.06
C VAL A 124 -18.55 11.27 -10.20
N SER A 125 -19.07 10.17 -10.75
CA SER A 125 -19.06 8.89 -10.03
C SER A 125 -17.64 8.36 -10.00
N MET A 126 -17.08 8.19 -8.82
CA MET A 126 -15.84 7.43 -8.64
C MET A 126 -16.04 6.03 -9.21
N ASP A 127 -15.20 5.65 -10.16
CA ASP A 127 -15.19 4.29 -10.71
C ASP A 127 -14.92 3.27 -9.58
N ASN A 128 -15.48 2.06 -9.71
CA ASN A 128 -15.35 0.98 -8.73
C ASN A 128 -13.88 0.68 -8.38
N SER A 129 -12.98 0.77 -9.36
CA SER A 129 -11.55 0.54 -9.14
C SER A 129 -10.93 1.60 -8.23
N MET A 130 -11.30 2.88 -8.41
CA MET A 130 -10.80 3.97 -7.56
C MET A 130 -11.44 3.95 -6.17
N ARG A 131 -12.73 3.57 -6.08
CA ARG A 131 -13.38 3.33 -4.78
C ARG A 131 -12.68 2.22 -4.00
N LEU A 132 -12.37 1.11 -4.64
CA LEU A 132 -11.64 0.02 -4.00
C LEU A 132 -10.25 0.50 -3.55
N LEU A 133 -9.50 1.18 -4.41
CA LEU A 133 -8.19 1.73 -4.03
C LEU A 133 -8.31 2.64 -2.80
N LYS A 134 -9.30 3.55 -2.80
CA LYS A 134 -9.59 4.41 -1.66
C LYS A 134 -9.85 3.62 -0.38
N GLU A 135 -10.76 2.64 -0.41
CA GLU A 135 -11.08 1.79 0.76
C GLU A 135 -9.83 1.11 1.31
N GLN A 136 -8.95 0.63 0.42
CA GLN A 136 -7.74 -0.01 0.87
C GLN A 136 -6.69 0.98 1.40
N LEU A 137 -6.65 2.22 0.91
CA LEU A 137 -5.77 3.27 1.46
C LEU A 137 -6.29 3.76 2.83
N GLU A 138 -7.60 3.90 3.00
CA GLU A 138 -8.23 4.18 4.29
C GLU A 138 -7.84 3.09 5.31
N TYR A 139 -7.96 1.82 4.94
CA TYR A 139 -7.54 0.70 5.78
C TYR A 139 -6.06 0.77 6.18
N MET A 140 -5.16 1.04 5.23
CA MET A 140 -3.72 1.14 5.53
C MET A 140 -3.35 2.36 6.39
N ALA A 141 -4.18 3.40 6.41
CA ALA A 141 -3.96 4.57 7.25
C ALA A 141 -4.24 4.31 8.74
N GLU A 142 -4.99 3.25 9.06
CA GLU A 142 -5.35 2.88 10.43
C GLU A 142 -4.29 2.05 11.15
N ILE A 143 -3.20 1.66 10.47
CA ILE A 143 -2.11 0.86 11.04
C ILE A 143 -1.50 1.57 12.25
N ASP A 144 -1.42 0.83 13.37
CA ASP A 144 -0.71 1.29 14.55
C ASP A 144 0.80 1.22 14.32
N LEU A 145 1.33 2.33 13.79
CA LEU A 145 2.74 2.51 13.52
C LEU A 145 3.59 2.50 14.80
N MET A 146 3.01 2.80 15.98
CA MET A 146 3.73 2.77 17.26
C MET A 146 4.22 1.37 17.65
N MET A 147 3.57 0.34 17.15
CA MET A 147 3.94 -1.06 17.39
C MET A 147 4.95 -1.61 16.38
N GLN A 148 5.35 -0.81 15.39
CA GLN A 148 6.19 -1.23 14.28
C GLN A 148 7.67 -0.95 14.55
N SER A 149 8.56 -1.66 13.83
CA SER A 149 9.99 -1.34 13.86
C SER A 149 10.32 -0.08 13.04
N VAL A 150 11.54 0.43 13.18
CA VAL A 150 12.05 1.51 12.30
C VAL A 150 12.06 1.06 10.84
N ASN A 151 12.36 -0.20 10.57
CA ASN A 151 12.34 -0.75 9.21
C ASN A 151 10.93 -0.75 8.63
N ASP A 152 9.94 -1.08 9.45
CA ASP A 152 8.53 -1.11 9.03
C ASP A 152 8.01 0.30 8.75
N ALA A 153 8.36 1.28 9.57
CA ALA A 153 8.02 2.67 9.29
C ALA A 153 8.70 3.20 8.01
N LEU A 154 9.96 2.82 7.75
CA LEU A 154 10.61 3.11 6.47
C LEU A 154 9.85 2.45 5.31
N MET A 155 9.39 1.21 5.48
CA MET A 155 8.60 0.53 4.46
C MET A 155 7.20 1.13 4.27
N ALA A 156 6.59 1.67 5.32
CA ALA A 156 5.36 2.44 5.25
C ALA A 156 5.58 3.76 4.49
N MET A 157 6.67 4.49 4.76
CA MET A 157 7.03 5.68 3.98
C MET A 157 7.19 5.37 2.50
N GLU A 158 7.91 4.29 2.16
CA GLU A 158 8.08 3.85 0.77
C GLU A 158 6.73 3.48 0.12
N TYR A 159 5.83 2.85 0.88
CA TYR A 159 4.48 2.51 0.40
C TYR A 159 3.69 3.77 0.05
N TRP A 160 3.58 4.71 0.99
CA TRP A 160 2.86 5.97 0.77
C TRP A 160 3.50 6.82 -0.32
N GLY A 161 4.84 6.81 -0.43
CA GLY A 161 5.56 7.45 -1.53
C GLY A 161 5.22 6.86 -2.91
N GLU A 162 5.10 5.55 -3.03
CA GLU A 162 4.66 4.90 -4.27
C GLU A 162 3.17 5.17 -4.58
N MET A 163 2.31 5.33 -3.56
CA MET A 163 0.92 5.74 -3.72
C MET A 163 0.78 7.20 -4.18
N SER A 164 1.55 8.13 -3.62
CA SER A 164 1.55 9.53 -4.07
C SER A 164 1.94 9.62 -5.55
N LYS A 165 2.97 8.87 -5.97
CA LYS A 165 3.38 8.79 -7.38
C LYS A 165 2.34 8.10 -8.28
N LEU A 166 1.54 7.17 -7.75
CA LEU A 166 0.43 6.56 -8.50
C LEU A 166 -0.65 7.60 -8.80
N LEU A 167 -1.06 8.35 -7.77
CA LEU A 167 -2.14 9.31 -7.89
C LEU A 167 -1.74 10.54 -8.72
N HIS A 168 -0.49 11.00 -8.64
CA HIS A 168 0.04 12.02 -9.57
C HIS A 168 -0.07 11.56 -11.03
N GLU A 169 0.35 10.33 -11.34
CA GLU A 169 0.23 9.77 -12.70
C GLU A 169 -1.21 9.52 -13.16
N TYR A 170 -2.16 9.54 -12.23
CA TYR A 170 -3.58 9.36 -12.51
C TYR A 170 -4.32 10.70 -12.68
N SER A 171 -3.97 11.71 -11.88
CA SER A 171 -4.54 13.07 -11.96
C SER A 171 -4.12 13.82 -13.23
N ASP A 172 -2.94 13.54 -13.77
CA ASP A 172 -2.39 14.25 -14.94
C ASP A 172 -2.95 13.74 -16.29
N GLN A 173 -3.90 12.80 -16.28
CA GLN A 173 -4.53 12.28 -17.49
C GLN A 173 -5.89 12.97 -17.76
N PRO A 174 -6.21 13.32 -19.02
CA PRO A 174 -7.55 13.76 -19.37
C PRO A 174 -8.53 12.64 -18.99
N GLN A 175 -9.47 12.93 -18.10
CA GLN A 175 -10.59 12.05 -17.84
C GLN A 175 -11.45 11.97 -19.12
N PRO A 176 -11.93 10.77 -19.52
CA PRO A 176 -12.75 10.61 -20.71
C PRO A 176 -14.09 11.36 -20.62
#